data_AF-A0A9Q0M127-F1
#
_entry.id   AF-A0A9Q0M127-F1
#
_cell.length_a   1.000
_cell.length_b   1.000
_cell.length_c   1.000
_cell.angle_alpha   90.00
_cell.angle_beta   90.00
_cell.angle_gamma   90.00
#
_symmetry.space_group_name_H-M   'P 1'
#
loop_
_entity.id
_entity.type
_entity.pdbx_description
1 polymer ?
#
loop_
_entity_poly.entity_id
_entity_poly.type
_entity_poly.pdbx_seq_one_letter_code
_entity_poly.pdbx_strand_id
1 'polypeptide(L)'
;MHQYLVKQNAINYQIFVIEQNDQSPFNRATLLNIGFFESIQLNPDLNCFIFHDVDILPLDVRQLYTCSETPRHLCSYLDKFRFVLIYPNLFGGVVAIQKDQFIKVNGYSNMYKGWGGEDDDFYQRIKHHFGRIERYSKEIGRCVMKNHHQYELINHDRSHLLKNVIDRSYSDGLSNLKQTYNRNQVELNPLYVKINVDLRL
;
A
#
# COMPACT_ATOMS: atom_id res chain seq x y z
N MET A 1 3.18 10.89 -12.24
CA MET A 1 4.17 10.15 -11.45
C MET A 1 5.52 9.99 -12.14
N HIS A 2 5.64 9.42 -13.36
CA HIS A 2 6.95 9.24 -14.02
C HIS A 2 7.86 10.47 -14.00
N GLN A 3 7.37 11.63 -14.46
CA GLN A 3 8.14 12.88 -14.44
C GLN A 3 8.59 13.30 -13.03
N TYR A 4 7.80 12.99 -12.01
CA TYR A 4 8.15 13.29 -10.62
C TYR A 4 9.27 12.36 -10.14
N LEU A 5 9.16 11.05 -10.39
CA LEU A 5 10.15 10.05 -9.98
C LEU A 5 11.50 10.25 -10.69
N VAL A 6 11.50 10.56 -11.98
CA VAL A 6 12.74 10.84 -12.75
C VAL A 6 13.51 12.02 -12.16
N LYS A 7 12.81 13.07 -11.68
CA LYS A 7 13.45 14.25 -11.07
C LYS A 7 14.18 13.95 -9.76
N GLN A 8 13.93 12.81 -9.12
CA GLN A 8 14.60 12.44 -7.87
C GLN A 8 16.03 11.90 -8.10
N ASN A 9 16.49 11.77 -9.36
CA ASN A 9 17.88 11.52 -9.81
C ASN A 9 18.64 10.36 -9.12
N ALA A 10 17.96 9.50 -8.37
CA ALA A 10 18.56 8.40 -7.61
C ALA A 10 17.66 7.16 -7.51
N ILE A 11 16.60 7.06 -8.32
CA ILE A 11 15.60 6.01 -8.21
C ILE A 11 15.49 5.25 -9.52
N ASN A 12 15.91 3.99 -9.50
CA ASN A 12 15.47 3.01 -10.48
C ASN A 12 14.11 2.46 -10.01
N TYR A 13 13.08 2.55 -10.84
CA TYR A 13 11.73 2.16 -10.46
C TYR A 13 11.02 1.43 -11.59
N GLN A 14 10.02 0.65 -11.20
CA GLN A 14 9.04 0.04 -12.08
C GLN A 14 7.66 0.24 -11.48
N ILE A 15 6.68 0.58 -12.31
CA ILE A 15 5.29 0.76 -11.88
C ILE A 15 4.53 -0.53 -12.16
N PHE A 16 3.89 -1.07 -11.12
CA PHE A 16 2.99 -2.20 -11.21
C PHE A 16 1.56 -1.73 -10.89
N VAL A 17 0.63 -2.03 -11.79
CA VAL A 17 -0.80 -1.80 -11.60
C VAL A 17 -1.45 -3.16 -11.39
N ILE A 18 -1.98 -3.39 -10.20
CA ILE A 18 -2.65 -4.64 -9.84
C ILE A 18 -4.14 -4.41 -9.99
N GLU A 19 -4.73 -5.06 -10.98
CA GLU A 19 -6.13 -4.91 -11.36
C GLU A 19 -6.94 -6.08 -10.81
N GLN A 20 -7.92 -5.77 -9.95
CA GLN A 20 -8.92 -6.74 -9.50
C GLN A 20 -9.99 -6.88 -10.58
N ASN A 21 -10.13 -8.07 -11.16
CA ASN A 21 -11.01 -8.33 -12.30
C ASN A 21 -12.15 -9.32 -11.98
N ASP A 22 -12.52 -9.41 -10.70
CA ASP A 22 -13.65 -10.20 -10.22
C ASP A 22 -14.84 -9.33 -9.77
N GLN A 23 -15.92 -9.96 -9.31
CA GLN A 23 -17.15 -9.29 -8.87
C GLN A 23 -17.23 -9.11 -7.33
N SER A 24 -16.17 -9.47 -6.60
CA SER A 24 -16.12 -9.31 -5.15
C SER A 24 -15.89 -7.83 -4.80
N PRO A 25 -16.20 -7.42 -3.55
CA PRO A 25 -15.82 -6.10 -3.08
C PRO A 25 -14.31 -5.84 -3.27
N PHE A 26 -13.95 -4.60 -3.56
CA PHE A 26 -12.55 -4.22 -3.72
C PHE A 26 -11.74 -4.55 -2.46
N ASN A 27 -10.59 -5.20 -2.61
CA ASN A 27 -9.73 -5.57 -1.49
C ASN A 27 -8.32 -5.00 -1.68
N ARG A 28 -8.20 -3.71 -1.38
CA ARG A 28 -6.96 -2.94 -1.52
C ARG A 28 -5.76 -3.66 -0.90
N ALA A 29 -5.87 -4.07 0.36
CA ALA A 29 -4.79 -4.72 1.11
C ALA A 29 -4.28 -6.00 0.42
N THR A 30 -5.19 -6.84 -0.07
CA THR A 30 -4.82 -8.08 -0.78
C THR A 30 -4.12 -7.74 -2.10
N LEU A 31 -4.59 -6.75 -2.85
CA LEU A 31 -3.94 -6.32 -4.09
C LEU A 31 -2.53 -5.77 -3.87
N LEU A 32 -2.29 -5.06 -2.75
CA LEU A 32 -0.95 -4.62 -2.38
C LEU A 32 -0.02 -5.80 -2.05
N ASN A 33 -0.53 -6.83 -1.36
CA ASN A 33 0.22 -8.08 -1.13
C ASN A 33 0.53 -8.82 -2.44
N ILE A 34 -0.45 -8.95 -3.34
CA ILE A 34 -0.27 -9.55 -4.67
C ILE A 34 0.79 -8.77 -5.45
N GLY A 35 0.71 -7.44 -5.46
CA GLY A 35 1.68 -6.58 -6.14
C GLY A 35 3.09 -6.79 -5.62
N PHE A 36 3.27 -6.85 -4.29
CA PHE A 36 4.55 -7.21 -3.69
C PHE A 36 5.04 -8.59 -4.17
N PHE A 37 4.19 -9.62 -4.06
CA PHE A 37 4.59 -10.99 -4.38
C PHE A 37 4.94 -11.16 -5.86
N GLU A 38 4.07 -10.72 -6.77
CA GLU A 38 4.24 -10.89 -8.21
C GLU A 38 5.37 -10.02 -8.78
N SER A 39 5.54 -8.79 -8.29
CA SER A 39 6.64 -7.94 -8.75
C SER A 39 8.00 -8.54 -8.43
N ILE A 40 8.16 -9.22 -7.28
CA ILE A 40 9.38 -9.95 -6.94
C ILE A 40 9.60 -11.16 -7.85
N GLN A 41 8.53 -11.85 -8.28
CA GLN A 41 8.66 -12.96 -9.25
C GLN A 41 9.17 -12.46 -10.60
N LEU A 42 8.75 -11.26 -11.01
CA LEU A 42 9.16 -10.64 -12.27
C LEU A 42 10.55 -9.98 -12.18
N ASN A 43 10.88 -9.41 -11.03
CA ASN A 43 12.14 -8.76 -10.76
C ASN A 43 12.62 -9.02 -9.31
N PRO A 44 13.47 -10.04 -9.10
CA PRO A 44 13.94 -10.43 -7.78
C PRO A 44 14.76 -9.36 -7.03
N ASP A 45 15.36 -8.43 -7.78
CA ASP A 45 16.25 -7.37 -7.27
C ASP A 45 15.48 -6.21 -6.61
N LEU A 46 14.15 -6.16 -6.75
CA LEU A 46 13.30 -5.20 -6.06
C LEU A 46 13.47 -5.35 -4.55
N ASN A 47 13.90 -4.27 -3.88
CA ASN A 47 14.20 -4.23 -2.45
C ASN A 47 13.39 -3.16 -1.69
N CYS A 48 12.73 -2.25 -2.39
CA CYS A 48 11.95 -1.16 -1.83
C CYS A 48 10.59 -1.09 -2.54
N PHE A 49 9.51 -1.02 -1.75
CA PHE A 49 8.14 -1.05 -2.24
C PHE A 49 7.42 0.22 -1.82
N ILE A 50 6.81 0.89 -2.80
CA ILE A 50 5.94 2.04 -2.59
C ILE A 50 4.51 1.62 -2.89
N PHE A 51 3.71 1.42 -1.85
CA PHE A 51 2.27 1.17 -1.98
C PHE A 51 1.56 2.51 -2.13
N HIS A 52 0.75 2.64 -3.17
CA HIS A 52 0.35 3.96 -3.65
C HIS A 52 -1.07 3.97 -4.19
N ASP A 53 -1.95 4.76 -3.57
CA ASP A 53 -3.28 5.02 -4.12
C ASP A 53 -3.17 5.83 -5.42
N VAL A 54 -3.91 5.43 -6.45
CA VAL A 54 -3.76 5.95 -7.83
C VAL A 54 -4.15 7.43 -7.96
N ASP A 55 -4.93 7.94 -7.03
CA ASP A 55 -5.52 9.26 -6.99
C ASP A 55 -4.70 10.26 -6.15
N ILE A 56 -3.66 9.83 -5.45
CA ILE A 56 -2.81 10.71 -4.64
C ILE A 56 -1.59 11.15 -5.45
N LEU A 57 -1.20 12.43 -5.37
CA LEU A 57 0.02 12.94 -6.02
C LEU A 57 0.83 13.82 -5.05
N PRO A 58 2.15 13.65 -4.96
CA PRO A 58 3.01 14.47 -4.11
C PRO A 58 3.16 15.89 -4.67
N LEU A 59 3.28 16.87 -3.80
CA LEU A 59 3.47 18.28 -4.19
C LEU A 59 4.91 18.77 -4.15
N ASP A 60 5.78 18.10 -3.40
CA ASP A 60 7.16 18.53 -3.17
C ASP A 60 8.16 17.48 -3.65
N VAL A 61 9.11 17.87 -4.50
CA VAL A 61 10.13 16.95 -5.05
C VAL A 61 11.14 16.48 -3.98
N ARG A 62 11.24 17.17 -2.84
CA ARG A 62 12.05 16.76 -1.69
C ARG A 62 11.48 15.55 -0.95
N GLN A 63 10.21 15.22 -1.21
CA GLN A 63 9.56 14.02 -0.68
C GLN A 63 10.06 12.79 -1.47
N LEU A 64 11.24 12.27 -1.12
CA LEU A 64 11.83 11.13 -1.83
C LEU A 64 10.94 9.87 -1.70
N TYR A 65 10.67 9.22 -2.83
CA TYR A 65 9.93 7.96 -2.96
C TYR A 65 10.87 6.77 -2.82
N THR A 66 11.52 6.70 -1.66
CA THR A 66 12.52 5.68 -1.31
C THR A 66 12.21 5.12 0.07
N CYS A 67 12.79 3.96 0.37
CA CYS A 67 12.64 3.30 1.65
C CYS A 67 13.69 3.80 2.65
N SER A 68 13.37 3.62 3.93
CA SER A 68 14.21 3.98 5.07
C SER A 68 14.32 2.81 6.04
N GLU A 69 15.16 2.93 7.08
CA GLU A 69 15.34 1.90 8.12
C GLU A 69 14.05 1.54 8.87
N THR A 70 13.08 2.44 8.85
CA THR A 70 11.72 2.24 9.37
C THR A 70 10.70 2.51 8.26
N PRO A 71 9.57 1.77 8.19
CA PRO A 71 8.50 2.05 7.23
C PRO A 71 8.02 3.49 7.30
N ARG A 72 7.80 4.09 6.12
CA ARG A 72 7.57 5.54 5.97
C ARG A 72 6.21 5.80 5.36
N HIS A 73 5.43 6.66 6.01
CA HIS A 73 4.22 7.22 5.45
C HIS A 73 4.60 8.45 4.62
N LEU A 74 4.49 8.32 3.30
CA LEU A 74 4.88 9.37 2.37
C LEU A 74 3.82 10.48 2.35
N CYS A 75 2.56 10.16 2.05
CA CYS A 75 1.50 11.15 1.86
C CYS A 75 0.62 11.36 3.10
N SER A 76 1.20 11.86 4.19
CA SER A 76 0.51 12.05 5.47
C SER A 76 -0.37 13.29 5.57
N TYR A 77 -0.15 14.28 4.70
CA TYR A 77 -0.86 15.56 4.73
C TYR A 77 -1.60 15.75 3.41
N LEU A 78 -2.87 15.37 3.36
CA LEU A 78 -3.70 15.49 2.16
C LEU A 78 -4.45 16.82 2.10
N ASP A 79 -4.56 17.39 0.90
CA ASP A 79 -5.33 18.61 0.61
C ASP A 79 -6.81 18.49 1.00
N LYS A 80 -7.43 17.33 0.79
CA LYS A 80 -8.79 16.98 1.24
C LYS A 80 -9.01 17.22 2.73
N PHE A 81 -7.94 17.09 3.53
CA PHE A 81 -7.95 17.35 4.97
C PHE A 81 -7.22 18.64 5.34
N ARG A 82 -7.10 19.59 4.40
CA ARG A 82 -6.42 20.88 4.58
C ARG A 82 -4.96 20.71 5.05
N PHE A 83 -4.29 19.67 4.57
CA PHE A 83 -2.94 19.27 4.95
C PHE A 83 -2.79 19.04 6.47
N VAL A 84 -3.86 18.58 7.13
CA VAL A 84 -3.84 18.19 8.55
C VAL A 84 -3.83 16.66 8.64
N LEU A 85 -2.93 16.13 9.45
CA LEU A 85 -2.93 14.72 9.82
C LEU A 85 -4.18 14.45 10.68
N ILE A 86 -5.13 13.68 10.15
CA ILE A 86 -6.44 13.50 10.76
C ILE A 86 -6.41 12.67 12.05
N TYR A 87 -5.43 11.78 12.22
CA TYR A 87 -5.12 11.12 13.49
C TYR A 87 -3.68 10.56 13.49
N PRO A 88 -3.03 10.41 14.66
CA PRO A 88 -1.60 10.07 14.75
C PRO A 88 -1.22 8.72 14.11
N ASN A 89 -2.14 7.76 14.13
CA ASN A 89 -1.92 6.39 13.68
C ASN A 89 -2.19 6.18 12.18
N LEU A 90 -2.64 7.21 11.45
CA LEU A 90 -2.95 7.08 10.03
C LEU A 90 -1.73 6.60 9.22
N PHE A 91 -1.91 5.52 8.47
CA PHE A 91 -0.87 4.88 7.66
C PHE A 91 -1.38 4.38 6.30
N GLY A 92 -2.42 5.02 5.76
CA GLY A 92 -2.96 4.77 4.42
C GLY A 92 -2.38 5.69 3.35
N GLY A 93 -2.97 5.69 2.16
CA GLY A 93 -2.56 6.57 1.06
C GLY A 93 -1.30 6.08 0.34
N VAL A 94 -0.15 6.57 0.77
CA VAL A 94 1.15 6.24 0.17
C VAL A 94 2.18 5.87 1.23
N VAL A 95 2.69 4.65 1.15
CA VAL A 95 3.62 4.05 2.13
C VAL A 95 4.84 3.47 1.43
N ALA A 96 6.03 3.70 1.99
CA ALA A 96 7.27 3.08 1.59
C ALA A 96 7.75 2.06 2.63
N ILE A 97 8.14 0.87 2.18
CA ILE A 97 8.64 -0.20 3.05
C ILE A 97 9.65 -1.09 2.31
N GLN A 98 10.70 -1.52 3.02
CA GLN A 98 11.70 -2.43 2.46
C GLN A 98 11.13 -3.85 2.32
N LYS A 99 11.73 -4.64 1.42
CA LYS A 99 11.35 -6.04 1.16
C LYS A 99 11.29 -6.89 2.43
N ASP A 100 12.37 -6.86 3.19
CA ASP A 100 12.55 -7.61 4.44
C ASP A 100 11.59 -7.12 5.53
N GLN A 101 11.36 -5.82 5.62
CA GLN A 101 10.39 -5.24 6.54
C GLN A 101 8.97 -5.71 6.24
N PHE A 102 8.57 -5.72 4.96
CA PHE A 102 7.24 -6.17 4.54
C PHE A 102 7.04 -7.67 4.78
N ILE A 103 8.07 -8.49 4.51
CA ILE A 103 8.06 -9.92 4.84
C ILE A 103 7.95 -10.13 6.35
N LYS A 104 8.71 -9.38 7.15
CA LYS A 104 8.76 -9.51 8.62
C LYS A 104 7.41 -9.28 9.28
N VAL A 105 6.58 -8.40 8.73
CA VAL A 105 5.24 -8.10 9.25
C VAL A 105 4.13 -8.94 8.60
N ASN A 106 4.51 -9.93 7.80
CA ASN A 106 3.61 -10.75 7.00
C ASN A 106 2.71 -9.94 6.05
N GLY A 107 3.18 -8.79 5.55
CA GLY A 107 2.41 -7.90 4.68
C GLY A 107 1.11 -7.34 5.30
N TYR A 108 0.18 -6.93 4.44
CA TYR A 108 -1.16 -6.49 4.84
C TYR A 108 -2.07 -7.68 5.19
N SER A 109 -3.17 -7.44 5.90
CA SER A 109 -4.23 -8.45 6.08
C SER A 109 -5.02 -8.68 4.78
N ASN A 110 -5.30 -9.93 4.42
CA ASN A 110 -6.12 -10.24 3.24
C ASN A 110 -7.65 -10.18 3.52
N MET A 111 -8.06 -9.96 4.77
CA MET A 111 -9.47 -10.06 5.18
C MET A 111 -10.29 -8.76 5.01
N TYR A 112 -9.68 -7.65 4.59
CA TYR A 112 -10.39 -6.38 4.44
C TYR A 112 -11.06 -6.26 3.08
N LYS A 113 -12.28 -6.82 2.97
CA LYS A 113 -13.16 -6.67 1.80
C LYS A 113 -13.96 -5.37 1.92
N GLY A 114 -13.87 -4.50 0.91
CA GLY A 114 -14.47 -3.17 0.95
C GLY A 114 -13.65 -2.15 1.73
N TRP A 115 -14.25 -0.99 2.02
CA TRP A 115 -13.55 0.18 2.52
C TRP A 115 -13.32 0.17 4.05
N GLY A 116 -12.04 0.29 4.43
CA GLY A 116 -11.58 0.82 5.71
C GLY A 116 -11.02 -0.19 6.70
N GLY A 117 -10.01 0.27 7.45
CA GLY A 117 -9.39 -0.43 8.58
C GLY A 117 -8.16 -1.26 8.21
N GLU A 118 -7.86 -1.45 6.92
CA GLU A 118 -6.72 -2.23 6.47
C GLU A 118 -5.39 -1.51 6.67
N ASP A 119 -5.40 -0.17 6.58
CA ASP A 119 -4.27 0.70 6.84
C ASP A 119 -3.99 0.82 8.35
N ASP A 120 -5.03 0.89 9.17
CA ASP A 120 -4.93 0.86 10.63
C ASP A 120 -4.42 -0.50 11.15
N ASP A 121 -4.84 -1.61 10.54
CA ASP A 121 -4.29 -2.95 10.82
C ASP A 121 -2.80 -3.00 10.48
N PHE A 122 -2.45 -2.56 9.27
CA PHE A 122 -1.05 -2.55 8.85
C PHE A 122 -0.19 -1.66 9.75
N TYR A 123 -0.71 -0.50 10.18
CA TYR A 123 -0.03 0.33 11.18
C TYR A 123 0.24 -0.42 12.48
N GLN A 124 -0.73 -1.18 13.00
CA GLN A 124 -0.52 -1.96 14.22
C GLN A 124 0.57 -3.03 14.03
N ARG A 125 0.60 -3.72 12.89
CA ARG A 125 1.69 -4.66 12.55
C ARG A 125 3.05 -3.97 12.51
N ILE A 126 3.15 -2.82 11.82
CA ILE A 126 4.38 -2.03 11.77
C ILE A 126 4.83 -1.59 13.17
N LYS A 127 3.90 -1.04 13.96
CA LYS A 127 4.18 -0.57 15.32
C LYS A 127 4.66 -1.73 16.21
N HIS A 128 4.10 -2.93 16.07
CA HIS A 128 4.52 -4.10 16.82
C HIS A 128 5.97 -4.52 16.52
N HIS A 129 6.38 -4.51 15.25
CA HIS A 129 7.71 -4.99 14.86
C HIS A 129 8.81 -3.92 14.85
N PHE A 130 8.47 -2.64 14.70
CA PHE A 130 9.43 -1.54 14.53
C PHE A 130 9.24 -0.39 15.54
N GLY A 131 8.18 -0.39 16.33
CA GLY A 131 7.88 0.60 17.37
C GLY A 131 7.41 1.96 16.86
N ARG A 132 7.79 2.37 15.64
CA ARG A 132 7.44 3.66 15.05
C ARG A 132 7.30 3.57 13.52
N ILE A 133 6.81 4.67 12.95
CA ILE A 133 6.83 4.95 11.50
C ILE A 133 7.54 6.28 11.25
N GLU A 134 8.00 6.49 10.02
CA GLU A 134 8.58 7.76 9.59
C GLU A 134 7.61 8.58 8.77
N ARG A 135 7.74 9.90 8.85
CA ARG A 135 7.00 10.87 8.05
C ARG A 135 7.94 12.00 7.67
N TYR A 136 7.71 12.58 6.50
CA TYR A 136 8.28 13.89 6.19
C TYR A 136 7.64 14.97 7.07
N SER A 137 8.31 16.12 7.18
CA SER A 137 7.71 17.30 7.81
C SER A 137 6.42 17.71 7.06
N LYS A 138 5.54 18.45 7.74
CA LYS A 138 4.30 18.98 7.15
C LYS A 138 4.53 19.85 5.91
N GLU A 139 5.70 20.44 5.76
CA GLU A 139 6.05 21.22 4.57
C GLU A 139 6.27 20.31 3.36
N ILE A 140 7.00 19.21 3.55
CA ILE A 140 7.45 18.32 2.46
C ILE A 140 6.40 17.24 2.16
N GLY A 141 5.76 16.65 3.19
CA GLY A 141 4.86 15.49 3.04
C GLY A 141 3.44 15.81 2.55
N ARG A 142 3.27 16.92 1.82
CA ARG A 142 1.97 17.35 1.30
C ARG A 142 1.65 16.64 -0.02
N CYS A 143 0.45 16.09 -0.10
CA CYS A 143 -0.05 15.48 -1.33
C CYS A 143 -1.47 15.98 -1.64
N VAL A 144 -1.83 15.93 -2.92
CA VAL A 144 -3.19 16.18 -3.39
C VAL A 144 -3.88 14.87 -3.69
N MET A 145 -5.14 14.77 -3.31
CA MET A 145 -6.01 13.64 -3.62
C MET A 145 -6.99 14.07 -4.71
N LYS A 146 -6.96 13.39 -5.86
CA LYS A 146 -7.94 13.64 -6.91
C LYS A 146 -9.32 13.25 -6.39
N ASN A 147 -10.29 14.13 -6.63
CA ASN A 147 -11.66 13.86 -6.24
C ASN A 147 -12.17 12.60 -6.95
N HIS A 148 -12.65 11.66 -6.14
CA HIS A 148 -13.45 10.55 -6.60
C HIS A 148 -14.65 10.41 -5.67
N HIS A 149 -15.72 9.83 -6.20
CA HIS A 149 -16.84 9.42 -5.38
C HIS A 149 -16.48 8.11 -4.68
N GLN A 150 -16.88 7.96 -3.43
CA GLN A 150 -16.68 6.74 -2.68
C GLN A 150 -17.87 5.82 -2.92
N TYR A 151 -17.72 4.89 -3.87
CA TYR A 151 -18.76 3.91 -4.21
C TYR A 151 -18.60 2.57 -3.49
N GLU A 152 -17.44 2.34 -2.86
CA GLU A 152 -17.12 1.07 -2.21
C GLU A 152 -17.95 0.83 -0.95
N LEU A 153 -18.35 -0.42 -0.77
CA LEU A 153 -19.06 -0.89 0.42
C LEU A 153 -18.17 -0.73 1.65
N ILE A 154 -18.73 -0.26 2.75
CA ILE A 154 -18.02 -0.18 4.03
C ILE A 154 -17.76 -1.60 4.53
N ASN A 155 -16.53 -1.87 4.97
CA ASN A 155 -16.23 -3.10 5.66
C ASN A 155 -16.88 -3.08 7.05
N HIS A 156 -17.98 -3.81 7.23
CA HIS A 156 -18.70 -3.91 8.51
C HIS A 156 -17.93 -4.68 9.58
N ASP A 157 -17.01 -5.56 9.17
CA ASP A 157 -16.20 -6.38 10.06
C ASP A 157 -14.93 -5.65 10.56
N ARG A 158 -14.60 -4.47 10.02
CA ARG A 158 -13.35 -3.75 10.33
C ARG A 158 -13.10 -3.59 11.83
N SER A 159 -14.15 -3.28 12.59
CA SER A 159 -14.06 -3.09 14.05
C SER A 159 -13.76 -4.38 14.80
N HIS A 160 -14.21 -5.52 14.28
CA HIS A 160 -13.88 -6.84 14.81
C HIS A 160 -12.45 -7.24 14.43
N LEU A 161 -12.08 -7.07 13.16
CA LEU A 161 -10.75 -7.38 12.64
C LEU A 161 -9.64 -6.61 13.38
N LEU A 162 -9.90 -5.34 13.72
CA LEU A 162 -8.94 -4.48 14.43
C LEU A 162 -8.70 -4.85 15.91
N LYS A 163 -9.47 -5.75 16.50
CA LYS A 163 -9.29 -6.14 17.92
C LYS A 163 -8.09 -7.06 18.13
N ASN A 164 -7.81 -7.96 17.18
CA ASN A 164 -6.83 -9.04 17.33
C ASN A 164 -5.78 -9.02 16.20
N VAL A 165 -5.34 -7.82 15.79
CA VAL A 165 -4.45 -7.63 14.63
C VAL A 165 -3.18 -8.47 14.74
N ILE A 166 -2.51 -8.41 15.89
CA ILE A 166 -1.20 -9.07 16.08
C ILE A 166 -1.35 -10.59 16.00
N ASP A 167 -2.29 -11.18 16.73
CA ASP A 167 -2.52 -12.63 16.70
C ASP A 167 -2.90 -13.13 15.31
N ARG A 168 -3.71 -12.35 14.59
CA ARG A 168 -4.13 -12.67 13.23
C ARG A 168 -2.98 -12.54 12.23
N SER A 169 -2.06 -11.61 12.44
CA SER A 169 -0.94 -11.35 11.52
C SER A 169 -0.01 -12.56 11.36
N TYR A 170 -0.01 -13.53 12.28
CA TYR A 170 0.77 -14.76 12.16
C TYR A 170 0.25 -15.72 11.08
N SER A 171 -1.03 -15.66 10.72
CA SER A 171 -1.66 -16.57 9.76
C SER A 171 -2.34 -15.87 8.58
N ASP A 172 -2.60 -14.57 8.68
CA ASP A 172 -3.23 -13.75 7.66
C ASP A 172 -2.28 -12.67 7.10
N GLY A 173 -1.93 -12.82 5.83
CA GLY A 173 -1.11 -11.89 5.06
C GLY A 173 -0.35 -12.58 3.93
N LEU A 174 0.97 -12.37 3.82
CA LEU A 174 1.78 -13.05 2.81
C LEU A 174 1.77 -14.57 2.95
N SER A 175 1.70 -15.07 4.18
CA SER A 175 1.71 -16.50 4.54
C SER A 175 0.58 -17.29 3.90
N ASN A 176 -0.60 -16.67 3.73
CA ASN A 176 -1.77 -17.30 3.14
C ASN A 176 -2.15 -16.72 1.76
N LEU A 177 -1.37 -15.78 1.22
CA LEU A 177 -1.71 -15.04 -0.01
C LEU A 177 -1.99 -15.94 -1.22
N LYS A 178 -1.21 -17.00 -1.43
CA LYS A 178 -1.36 -17.86 -2.63
C LYS A 178 -2.73 -18.54 -2.73
N GLN A 179 -3.45 -18.66 -1.63
CA GLN A 179 -4.81 -19.23 -1.64
C GLN A 179 -5.90 -18.17 -1.92
N THR A 180 -5.56 -16.88 -1.90
CA THR A 180 -6.54 -15.78 -1.98
C THR A 180 -6.75 -15.24 -3.40
N TYR A 181 -5.97 -15.67 -4.40
CA TYR A 181 -6.11 -15.13 -5.77
C TYR A 181 -5.68 -16.09 -6.87
N ASN A 182 -6.14 -15.80 -8.09
CA ASN A 182 -5.62 -16.31 -9.36
C ASN A 182 -4.95 -15.16 -10.11
N ARG A 183 -3.77 -15.42 -10.70
CA ARG A 183 -3.18 -14.50 -11.69
C ARG A 183 -3.70 -14.86 -13.08
N ASN A 184 -4.39 -13.92 -13.72
CA ASN A 184 -4.99 -14.13 -15.03
C ASN A 184 -4.03 -13.76 -16.16
N GLN A 185 -3.51 -12.52 -16.14
CA GLN A 185 -2.71 -11.99 -17.22
C GLN A 185 -1.70 -10.96 -16.71
N VAL A 186 -0.51 -10.94 -17.33
CA VAL A 186 0.50 -9.90 -17.17
C VAL A 186 0.66 -9.17 -18.50
N GLU A 187 0.50 -7.85 -18.49
CA GLU A 187 0.64 -7.00 -19.66
C GLU A 187 1.79 -6.02 -19.46
N LEU A 188 2.78 -6.07 -20.34
CA LEU A 188 3.91 -5.15 -20.34
C LEU A 188 3.55 -3.91 -21.17
N ASN A 189 3.15 -2.83 -20.52
CA ASN A 189 2.89 -1.56 -21.17
C ASN A 189 4.15 -0.68 -21.15
N PRO A 190 4.27 0.32 -22.06
CA PRO A 190 5.45 1.19 -22.10
C PRO A 190 5.76 1.94 -20.80
N LEU A 191 4.74 2.19 -19.97
CA LEU A 191 4.84 3.00 -18.75
C LEU A 191 4.62 2.19 -17.46
N TYR A 192 4.03 1.01 -17.53
CA TYR A 192 3.72 0.19 -16.35
C TYR A 192 3.52 -1.27 -16.72
N VAL A 193 3.67 -2.15 -15.74
CA VAL A 193 3.26 -3.54 -15.86
C VAL A 193 1.87 -3.68 -15.25
N LYS A 194 0.90 -4.17 -16.01
CA LYS A 194 -0.43 -4.49 -15.50
C LYS A 194 -0.48 -5.97 -15.12
N ILE A 195 -1.01 -6.28 -13.94
CA ILE A 195 -1.25 -7.65 -13.49
C ILE A 195 -2.74 -7.77 -13.17
N ASN A 196 -3.47 -8.51 -13.99
CA ASN A 196 -4.89 -8.79 -13.77
C ASN A 196 -5.03 -10.03 -12.88
N VAL A 197 -5.83 -9.90 -11.83
CA VAL A 197 -6.06 -10.96 -10.85
C VAL A 197 -7.53 -11.09 -10.49
N ASP A 198 -7.96 -12.31 -10.17
CA ASP A 198 -9.25 -12.57 -9.55
C ASP A 198 -9.04 -13.05 -8.13
N LEU A 199 -9.72 -12.43 -7.17
CA LEU A 199 -9.71 -12.86 -5.78
C LEU A 199 -10.55 -14.13 -5.61
N ARG A 200 -9.97 -15.12 -4.93
CA ARG A 200 -10.65 -16.36 -4.56
C ARG A 200 -11.38 -16.11 -3.24
N LEU A 201 -12.69 -16.29 -3.26
CA LEU A 201 -13.57 -16.12 -2.10
C LEU A 201 -13.28 -17.12 -0.98
#